data_AF-A0A933FYD0-F1
#
_entry.id   AF-A0A933FYD0-F1
#
_cell.length_a   1.000
_cell.length_b   1.000
_cell.length_c   1.000
_cell.angle_alpha   90.00
_cell.angle_beta   90.00
_cell.angle_gamma   90.00
#
_symmetry.space_group_name_H-M   'P 1'
#
loop_
_entity.id
_entity.type
_entity.pdbx_description
1 polymer ?
#
loop_
_entity_poly.entity_id
_entity_poly.type
_entity_poly.pdbx_seq_one_letter_code
_entity_poly.pdbx_strand_id
1 'polypeptide(L)'
;MTKFLSIGKAAKELGVAAVTLRRWGHEGKLIPAERTLGKQRRYDISQIKSSSRLATQKKRATIAYARVSSHDQKADLERQKSMLEMYCAANGWSFDMVSGLRRLLSQIIEGNIERLVLTYKDRLLCFGAELVFSICETMKTEVVIINQGDTPSFEEELAQDVLEIITVFSARLYGSRSHKNKQLIDSLQKAVEMAHA
;
A
#
# COMPACT_ATOMS: atom_id res chain seq x y z
N MET A 1 17.32 12.22 14.67
CA MET A 1 18.62 12.80 14.26
C MET A 1 18.46 13.46 12.90
N THR A 2 18.60 14.77 12.83
CA THR A 2 18.61 15.55 11.59
C THR A 2 19.87 15.23 10.80
N LYS A 3 19.71 14.62 9.61
CA LYS A 3 20.83 14.24 8.75
C LYS A 3 20.97 15.28 7.64
N PHE A 4 22.05 16.05 7.68
CA PHE A 4 22.35 17.06 6.68
C PHE A 4 23.09 16.46 5.47
N LEU A 5 22.66 16.83 4.27
CA LEU A 5 23.23 16.40 3.00
C LEU A 5 24.03 17.54 2.36
N SER A 6 25.16 17.19 1.74
CA SER A 6 25.89 18.11 0.86
C SER A 6 25.09 18.36 -0.43
N ILE A 7 25.36 19.47 -1.12
CA ILE A 7 24.64 19.83 -2.35
C ILE A 7 24.67 18.73 -3.43
N GLY A 8 25.78 18.00 -3.56
CA GLY A 8 25.88 16.89 -4.51
C GLY A 8 24.98 15.70 -4.13
N LYS A 9 24.92 15.35 -2.85
CA LYS A 9 24.02 14.30 -2.36
C LYS A 9 22.56 14.74 -2.48
N ALA A 10 22.25 15.97 -2.11
CA ALA A 10 20.91 16.55 -2.26
C ALA A 10 20.45 16.58 -3.72
N ALA A 11 21.34 16.96 -4.65
CA ALA A 11 21.06 16.99 -6.08
C ALA A 11 20.73 15.61 -6.63
N LYS A 12 21.50 14.58 -6.20
CA LYS A 12 21.26 13.19 -6.57
C LYS A 12 19.92 12.67 -6.05
N GLU A 13 19.55 12.97 -4.81
CA GLU A 13 18.25 12.60 -4.23
C GLU A 13 17.07 13.29 -4.93
N LEU A 14 17.26 14.52 -5.41
CA LEU A 14 16.24 15.31 -6.12
C LEU A 14 16.20 15.02 -7.63
N GLY A 15 17.12 14.21 -8.16
CA GLY A 15 17.20 13.94 -9.60
C GLY A 15 17.54 15.16 -10.45
N VAL A 16 18.19 16.19 -9.88
CA VAL A 16 18.54 17.44 -10.59
C VAL A 16 20.04 17.69 -10.55
N ALA A 17 20.53 18.58 -11.42
CA ALA A 17 21.91 19.04 -11.35
C ALA A 17 22.16 19.92 -10.11
N ALA A 18 23.37 19.88 -9.54
CA ALA A 18 23.74 20.71 -8.40
C ALA A 18 23.60 22.22 -8.68
N VAL A 19 23.71 22.64 -9.95
CA VAL A 19 23.48 24.03 -10.38
C VAL A 19 22.01 24.43 -10.19
N THR A 20 21.07 23.52 -10.48
CA THR A 20 19.62 23.74 -10.27
C THR A 20 19.31 24.03 -8.80
N LEU A 21 19.94 23.31 -7.87
CA LEU A 21 19.78 23.59 -6.44
C LEU A 21 20.35 24.95 -6.01
N ARG A 22 21.42 25.43 -6.65
CA ARG A 22 21.93 26.79 -6.41
C ARG A 22 20.94 27.84 -6.90
N ARG A 23 20.34 27.61 -8.08
CA ARG A 23 19.31 28.47 -8.66
C ARG A 23 18.06 28.53 -7.77
N TRP A 24 17.55 27.39 -7.32
CA TRP A 24 16.41 27.32 -6.40
C TRP A 24 16.68 28.00 -5.06
N GLY A 25 17.93 27.98 -4.57
CA GLY A 25 18.32 28.73 -3.38
C GLY A 25 18.29 30.25 -3.58
N HIS A 26 18.52 30.76 -4.79
CA HIS A 26 18.36 32.19 -5.11
C HIS A 26 16.89 32.56 -5.37
N GLU A 27 16.13 31.67 -6.00
CA GLU A 27 14.70 31.85 -6.26
C GLU A 27 13.82 31.62 -5.01
N GLY A 28 14.41 31.28 -3.86
CA GLY A 28 13.68 31.00 -2.62
C GLY A 28 12.89 29.68 -2.60
N LYS A 29 12.98 28.86 -3.66
CA LYS A 29 12.23 27.60 -3.81
C LYS A 29 12.75 26.47 -2.93
N LEU A 30 14.05 26.43 -2.65
CA LEU A 30 14.65 25.46 -1.73
C LEU A 30 15.89 26.07 -1.06
N ILE A 31 15.75 26.42 0.21
CA ILE A 31 16.79 27.11 0.99
C ILE A 31 17.61 26.07 1.76
N PRO A 32 18.96 26.15 1.75
CA PRO A 32 19.79 25.29 2.58
C PRO A 32 19.51 25.55 4.07
N ALA A 33 19.37 24.47 4.85
CA ALA A 33 19.12 24.55 6.29
C ALA A 33 20.28 25.21 7.04
N GLU A 34 21.52 24.95 6.58
CA GLU A 34 22.70 25.60 7.15
C GLU A 34 23.81 25.78 6.10
N ARG A 35 24.80 26.58 6.47
CA ARG A 35 26.07 26.70 5.75
C ARG A 35 27.21 26.39 6.71
N THR A 36 28.17 25.58 6.27
CA THR A 36 29.38 25.31 7.07
C THR A 36 30.27 26.57 7.12
N LEU A 37 31.28 26.56 7.99
CA LEU A 37 32.31 27.62 8.06
C LEU A 37 32.96 27.90 6.69
N GLY A 38 33.14 26.85 5.87
CA GLY A 38 33.59 26.97 4.47
C GLY A 38 32.52 27.43 3.46
N LYS A 39 31.42 28.03 3.93
CA LYS A 39 30.25 28.49 3.14
C LYS A 39 29.60 27.40 2.27
N GLN A 40 29.81 26.12 2.57
CA GLN A 40 29.18 25.03 1.83
C GLN A 40 27.73 24.86 2.27
N ARG A 41 26.82 24.72 1.30
CA ARG A 41 25.40 24.47 1.54
C ARG A 41 25.17 23.07 2.13
N ARG A 42 24.30 23.00 3.13
CA ARG A 42 23.81 21.77 3.73
C ARG A 42 22.29 21.79 3.75
N TYR A 43 21.69 20.69 3.32
CA TYR A 43 20.25 20.55 3.18
C TYR A 43 19.74 19.49 4.15
N ASP A 44 18.61 19.77 4.80
CA ASP A 44 17.94 18.77 5.62
C ASP A 44 17.28 17.72 4.70
N ILE A 45 17.53 16.44 4.98
CA ILE A 45 16.93 15.32 4.26
C ILE A 45 15.40 15.33 4.35
N SER A 46 14.83 15.84 5.45
CA SER A 46 13.37 15.94 5.64
C SER A 46 12.74 16.91 4.64
N GLN A 47 13.38 18.06 4.43
CA GLN A 47 12.99 19.07 3.44
C GLN A 47 13.22 18.57 2.01
N ILE A 48 14.31 17.83 1.76
CA ILE A 48 14.59 17.25 0.44
C ILE A 48 13.53 16.21 0.06
N LYS A 49 13.20 15.28 0.94
CA LYS A 49 12.17 14.26 0.68
C LYS A 49 10.76 14.84 0.49
N SER A 50 10.52 16.01 1.07
CA SER A 50 9.26 16.73 0.90
C SER A 50 9.25 17.51 -0.41
N SER A 51 10.35 18.16 -0.76
CA SER A 51 10.48 18.93 -2.00
C SER A 51 10.69 18.07 -3.26
N SER A 52 11.30 16.89 -3.17
CA SER A 52 11.41 15.92 -4.27
C SER A 52 10.03 15.45 -4.75
N ARG A 53 9.07 15.34 -3.83
CA ARG A 53 7.67 15.05 -4.13
C ARG A 53 6.96 16.19 -4.85
N LEU A 54 7.41 17.45 -4.71
CA LEU A 54 6.86 18.61 -5.42
C LEU A 54 7.59 18.93 -6.74
N ALA A 55 8.90 18.70 -6.81
CA ALA A 55 9.76 19.23 -7.88
C ALA A 55 9.85 18.34 -9.14
N THR A 56 9.36 17.11 -9.05
CA THR A 56 9.20 16.21 -10.20
C THR A 56 7.75 15.84 -10.27
N GLN A 57 7.05 16.22 -11.34
CA GLN A 57 5.84 15.52 -11.79
C GLN A 57 6.24 14.11 -12.20
N LYS A 58 6.62 13.30 -11.21
CA LYS A 58 6.85 11.88 -11.39
C LYS A 58 5.48 11.34 -11.79
N LYS A 59 5.38 10.77 -12.99
CA LYS A 59 4.14 10.16 -13.47
C LYS A 59 3.72 9.12 -12.43
N ARG A 60 2.65 9.42 -11.69
CA ARG A 60 2.14 8.54 -10.64
C ARG A 60 1.33 7.43 -11.33
N ALA A 61 1.40 6.22 -10.80
CA ALA A 61 0.80 5.04 -11.44
C ALA A 61 -0.64 4.82 -10.94
N THR A 62 -1.49 4.27 -11.79
CA THR A 62 -2.73 3.62 -11.34
C THR A 62 -2.38 2.18 -10.95
N ILE A 63 -2.76 1.77 -9.75
CA ILE A 63 -2.54 0.41 -9.25
C ILE A 63 -3.88 -0.30 -9.09
N ALA A 64 -4.02 -1.45 -9.74
CA ALA A 64 -5.10 -2.39 -9.50
C ALA A 64 -4.65 -3.41 -8.45
N TYR A 65 -5.45 -3.60 -7.40
CA TYR A 65 -5.13 -4.50 -6.31
C TYR A 65 -6.19 -5.60 -6.16
N ALA A 66 -5.72 -6.85 -6.13
CA ALA A 66 -6.52 -8.05 -5.94
C ALA A 66 -5.85 -8.97 -4.92
N ARG A 67 -6.65 -9.63 -4.07
CA ARG A 67 -6.18 -10.58 -3.06
C ARG A 67 -7.16 -11.74 -2.88
N VAL A 68 -6.62 -12.85 -2.40
CA VAL A 68 -7.38 -13.98 -1.85
C VAL A 68 -6.66 -14.48 -0.59
N SER A 69 -7.40 -15.05 0.36
CA SER A 69 -6.84 -15.57 1.61
C SER A 69 -6.21 -16.94 1.42
N SER A 70 -6.88 -17.84 0.67
CA SER A 70 -6.34 -19.16 0.32
C SER A 70 -5.93 -19.26 -1.16
N HIS A 71 -4.96 -20.13 -1.42
CA HIS A 71 -4.62 -20.56 -2.78
C HIS A 71 -5.80 -21.26 -3.49
N ASP A 72 -6.70 -21.87 -2.71
CA ASP A 72 -7.88 -22.58 -3.23
C ASP A 72 -8.88 -21.62 -3.90
N GLN A 73 -8.81 -20.32 -3.57
CA GLN A 73 -9.67 -19.28 -4.14
C GLN A 73 -9.09 -18.66 -5.43
N LYS A 74 -8.16 -19.34 -6.11
CA LYS A 74 -7.52 -18.82 -7.34
C LYS A 74 -8.52 -18.38 -8.42
N ALA A 75 -9.66 -19.07 -8.53
CA ALA A 75 -10.71 -18.69 -9.47
C ALA A 75 -11.31 -17.30 -9.17
N ASP A 76 -11.51 -16.97 -7.88
CA ASP A 76 -11.96 -15.64 -7.47
C ASP A 76 -10.91 -14.58 -7.77
N LEU A 77 -9.64 -14.88 -7.52
CA LEU A 77 -8.53 -13.98 -7.85
C LEU A 77 -8.55 -13.60 -9.35
N GLU A 78 -8.68 -14.57 -10.25
CA GLU A 78 -8.73 -14.29 -11.69
C GLU A 78 -9.98 -13.48 -12.10
N ARG A 79 -11.13 -13.70 -11.46
CA ARG A 79 -12.32 -12.86 -11.66
C ARG A 79 -12.07 -11.41 -11.22
N GLN A 80 -11.45 -11.21 -10.05
CA GLN A 80 -11.10 -9.88 -9.56
C GLN A 80 -10.16 -9.16 -10.56
N LYS A 81 -9.13 -9.86 -11.05
CA LYS A 81 -8.21 -9.30 -12.05
C LYS A 81 -8.96 -8.87 -13.30
N SER A 82 -9.74 -9.76 -13.90
CA SER A 82 -10.49 -9.46 -15.12
C SER A 82 -11.40 -8.23 -14.96
N MET A 83 -12.09 -8.11 -13.81
CA MET A 83 -12.91 -6.93 -13.50
C MET A 83 -12.09 -5.64 -13.41
N LEU A 84 -10.95 -5.67 -12.71
CA LEU A 84 -10.04 -4.53 -12.59
C LEU A 84 -9.49 -4.11 -13.96
N GLU A 85 -9.08 -5.07 -14.78
CA GLU A 85 -8.57 -4.84 -16.13
C GLU A 85 -9.62 -4.17 -17.02
N MET A 86 -10.85 -4.73 -17.06
CA MET A 86 -11.95 -4.16 -17.84
C MET A 86 -12.29 -2.74 -17.38
N TYR A 87 -12.36 -2.51 -16.08
CA TYR A 87 -12.69 -1.18 -15.53
C TYR A 87 -11.61 -0.15 -15.85
N CYS A 88 -10.33 -0.51 -15.68
CA CYS A 88 -9.23 0.41 -15.98
C CYS A 88 -9.13 0.70 -17.49
N ALA A 89 -9.33 -0.32 -18.33
CA ALA A 89 -9.37 -0.16 -19.78
C ALA A 89 -10.53 0.74 -20.23
N ALA A 90 -11.73 0.57 -19.68
CA ALA A 90 -12.89 1.39 -19.99
C ALA A 90 -12.70 2.88 -19.63
N ASN A 91 -11.93 3.16 -18.59
CA ASN A 91 -11.57 4.53 -18.19
C ASN A 91 -10.30 5.07 -18.87
N GLY A 92 -9.67 4.30 -19.77
CA GLY A 92 -8.45 4.69 -20.49
C GLY A 92 -7.21 4.79 -19.59
N TRP A 93 -7.19 4.10 -18.46
CA TRP A 93 -6.08 4.15 -17.51
C TRP A 93 -5.05 3.05 -17.77
N SER A 94 -3.78 3.45 -17.90
CA SER A 94 -2.67 2.49 -17.77
C SER A 94 -2.51 2.11 -16.30
N PHE A 95 -2.55 0.82 -15.98
CA PHE A 95 -2.45 0.32 -14.61
C PHE A 95 -1.40 -0.78 -14.48
N ASP A 96 -0.83 -0.90 -13.28
CA ASP A 96 -0.04 -2.06 -12.88
C ASP A 96 -0.82 -2.88 -11.86
N MET A 97 -0.67 -4.19 -11.91
CA MET A 97 -1.24 -5.09 -10.92
C MET A 97 -0.22 -5.38 -9.82
N VAL A 98 -0.60 -5.12 -8.57
CA VAL A 98 0.26 -5.35 -7.41
C VAL A 98 -0.37 -6.41 -6.51
N SER A 99 0.41 -7.44 -6.20
CA SER A 99 0.10 -8.40 -5.15
C SER A 99 0.91 -8.10 -3.89
N GLY A 100 0.27 -8.28 -2.73
CA GLY A 100 0.90 -8.15 -1.41
C GLY A 100 0.84 -6.74 -0.79
N LEU A 101 0.33 -6.68 0.43
CA LEU A 101 0.09 -5.43 1.17
C LEU A 101 1.36 -4.59 1.38
N ARG A 102 2.49 -5.23 1.73
CA ARG A 102 3.74 -4.49 2.02
C ARG A 102 4.23 -3.69 0.83
N ARG A 103 4.15 -4.26 -0.37
CA ARG A 103 4.57 -3.59 -1.62
C ARG A 103 3.64 -2.42 -1.94
N LEU A 104 2.32 -2.64 -1.81
CA LEU A 104 1.32 -1.58 -1.97
C LEU A 104 1.60 -0.42 -1.00
N LEU A 105 1.74 -0.69 0.29
CA LEU A 105 2.00 0.33 1.31
C LEU A 105 3.28 1.13 1.04
N SER A 106 4.38 0.46 0.68
CA SER A 106 5.62 1.16 0.32
C SER A 106 5.41 2.12 -0.85
N GLN A 107 4.72 1.69 -1.91
CA GLN A 107 4.45 2.54 -3.07
C GLN A 107 3.51 3.72 -2.75
N ILE A 108 2.52 3.51 -1.87
CA ILE A 108 1.65 4.60 -1.38
C ILE A 108 2.50 5.63 -0.63
N ILE A 109 3.32 5.20 0.34
CA ILE A 109 4.13 6.07 1.21
C ILE A 109 5.23 6.81 0.43
N GLU A 110 5.78 6.18 -0.62
CA GLU A 110 6.72 6.81 -1.53
C GLU A 110 6.06 7.87 -2.43
N GLY A 111 4.72 7.90 -2.49
CA GLY A 111 3.95 8.83 -3.32
C GLY A 111 3.95 8.47 -4.80
N ASN A 112 4.25 7.21 -5.14
CA ASN A 112 4.33 6.75 -6.54
C ASN A 112 2.96 6.41 -7.14
N ILE A 113 1.92 6.25 -6.32
CA ILE A 113 0.59 5.81 -6.75
C ILE A 113 -0.33 7.02 -6.86
N GLU A 114 -0.97 7.22 -8.00
CA GLU A 114 -2.00 8.25 -8.22
C GLU A 114 -3.35 7.76 -7.76
N ARG A 115 -3.67 6.52 -8.16
CA ARG A 115 -4.97 5.89 -7.98
C ARG A 115 -4.79 4.44 -7.56
N LEU A 116 -5.53 4.02 -6.55
CA LEU A 116 -5.68 2.63 -6.12
C LEU A 116 -7.09 2.17 -6.51
N VAL A 117 -7.18 1.15 -7.36
CA VAL A 117 -8.45 0.56 -7.80
C VAL A 117 -8.65 -0.79 -7.12
N LEU A 118 -9.82 -0.96 -6.50
CA LEU A 118 -10.24 -2.15 -5.77
C LEU A 118 -11.60 -2.61 -6.31
N THR A 119 -11.87 -3.91 -6.24
CA THR A 119 -13.20 -4.43 -6.56
C THR A 119 -14.19 -4.09 -5.44
N TYR A 120 -13.86 -4.41 -4.19
CA TYR A 120 -14.63 -4.08 -2.98
C TYR A 120 -13.71 -3.54 -1.86
N LYS A 121 -14.31 -2.96 -0.81
CA LYS A 121 -13.59 -2.28 0.29
C LYS A 121 -12.73 -3.25 1.12
N ASP A 122 -13.32 -4.38 1.49
CA ASP A 122 -12.76 -5.51 2.24
C ASP A 122 -11.67 -6.29 1.47
N ARG A 123 -11.60 -6.16 0.14
CA ARG A 123 -10.51 -6.76 -0.65
C ARG A 123 -9.15 -6.13 -0.41
N LEU A 124 -9.07 -4.97 0.25
CA LEU A 124 -7.78 -4.44 0.68
C LEU A 124 -7.26 -5.18 1.91
N LEU A 125 -8.08 -5.24 2.96
CA LEU A 125 -7.81 -5.85 4.25
C LEU A 125 -9.13 -6.25 4.89
N CYS A 126 -9.14 -7.37 5.62
CA CYS A 126 -10.29 -7.76 6.45
C CYS A 126 -10.60 -6.68 7.50
N PHE A 127 -9.56 -6.21 8.19
CA PHE A 127 -9.65 -5.18 9.22
C PHE A 127 -8.60 -4.10 8.99
N GLY A 128 -8.95 -2.85 9.30
CA GLY A 128 -8.02 -1.73 9.25
C GLY A 128 -7.78 -1.19 7.84
N ALA A 129 -8.66 -1.48 6.88
CA ALA A 129 -8.64 -0.86 5.55
C ALA A 129 -8.76 0.67 5.64
N GLU A 130 -9.51 1.18 6.62
CA GLU A 130 -9.65 2.61 6.92
C GLU A 130 -8.30 3.28 7.17
N LEU A 131 -7.38 2.61 7.89
CA LEU A 131 -6.05 3.15 8.14
C LEU A 131 -5.26 3.32 6.83
N VAL A 132 -5.38 2.36 5.93
CA VAL A 132 -4.73 2.44 4.62
C VAL A 132 -5.36 3.54 3.77
N PHE A 133 -6.69 3.70 3.82
CA PHE A 133 -7.38 4.80 3.13
C PHE A 133 -6.98 6.18 3.68
N SER A 134 -6.83 6.34 4.99
CA SER A 134 -6.30 7.58 5.59
C SER A 134 -4.87 7.89 5.11
N ILE A 135 -4.04 6.86 4.94
CA ILE A 135 -2.69 7.03 4.38
C ILE A 135 -2.79 7.45 2.90
N CYS A 136 -3.66 6.81 2.12
CA CYS A 136 -3.90 7.20 0.73
C CYS A 136 -4.32 8.67 0.63
N GLU A 137 -5.27 9.13 1.45
CA GLU A 137 -5.72 10.51 1.48
C GLU A 137 -4.56 11.48 1.79
N THR A 138 -3.78 11.17 2.83
CA THR A 138 -2.58 11.97 3.21
C THR A 138 -1.57 12.04 2.07
N MET A 139 -1.42 10.94 1.33
CA MET A 139 -0.51 10.83 0.18
C MET A 139 -1.14 11.31 -1.13
N LYS A 140 -2.37 11.84 -1.10
CA LYS A 140 -3.16 12.29 -2.26
C LYS A 140 -3.35 11.19 -3.31
N THR A 141 -3.50 9.95 -2.87
CA THR A 141 -3.84 8.80 -3.69
C THR A 141 -5.34 8.64 -3.73
N GLU A 142 -5.94 8.70 -4.92
CA GLU A 142 -7.35 8.46 -5.14
C GLU A 142 -7.66 6.97 -4.91
N VAL A 143 -8.72 6.65 -4.17
CA VAL A 143 -9.18 5.27 -3.98
C VAL A 143 -10.49 5.08 -4.74
N VAL A 144 -10.51 4.15 -5.69
CA VAL A 144 -11.67 3.81 -6.51
C VAL A 144 -12.11 2.39 -6.19
N ILE A 145 -13.39 2.22 -5.87
CA ILE A 145 -14.00 0.92 -5.57
C ILE A 145 -15.04 0.64 -6.65
N ILE A 146 -14.86 -0.45 -7.40
CA ILE A 146 -15.66 -0.77 -8.60
C ILE A 146 -17.08 -1.18 -8.24
N ASN A 147 -17.24 -2.12 -7.31
CA ASN A 147 -18.54 -2.63 -6.90
C ASN A 147 -18.88 -2.18 -5.48
N GLN A 148 -20.08 -1.62 -5.34
CA GLN A 148 -20.70 -1.32 -4.04
C GLN A 148 -21.79 -2.35 -3.67
N GLY A 149 -21.94 -3.46 -4.40
CA GLY A 149 -23.00 -4.46 -4.18
C GLY A 149 -22.66 -5.90 -4.61
N ASP A 150 -23.36 -6.83 -3.95
CA ASP A 150 -23.38 -8.31 -3.94
C ASP A 150 -22.13 -9.09 -4.39
N THR A 151 -21.38 -9.50 -3.37
CA THR A 151 -20.20 -10.38 -3.36
C THR A 151 -20.59 -11.87 -3.42
N PRO A 152 -19.65 -12.82 -3.65
CA PRO A 152 -19.73 -14.10 -2.94
C PRO A 152 -19.93 -13.83 -1.44
N SER A 153 -20.71 -14.64 -0.72
CA SER A 153 -21.20 -14.28 0.63
C SER A 153 -20.07 -13.64 1.45
N PHE A 154 -20.19 -12.35 1.75
CA PHE A 154 -19.27 -11.62 2.63
C PHE A 154 -19.00 -12.40 3.93
N GLU A 155 -19.97 -13.23 4.33
CA GLU A 155 -19.91 -14.14 5.46
C GLU A 155 -18.89 -15.27 5.28
N GLU A 156 -18.70 -15.81 4.07
CA GLU A 156 -17.65 -16.80 3.76
C GLU A 156 -16.25 -16.19 3.94
N GLU A 157 -16.01 -15.00 3.39
CA GLU A 157 -14.72 -14.31 3.53
C GLU A 157 -14.46 -13.91 4.99
N LEU A 158 -15.47 -13.39 5.66
CA LEU A 158 -15.39 -13.04 7.07
C LEU A 158 -15.11 -14.29 7.93
N ALA A 159 -15.80 -15.41 7.67
CA ALA A 159 -15.56 -16.66 8.38
C ALA A 159 -14.13 -17.16 8.16
N GLN A 160 -13.63 -17.10 6.92
CA GLN A 160 -12.26 -17.48 6.60
C GLN A 160 -11.23 -16.60 7.33
N ASP A 161 -11.42 -15.27 7.31
CA ASP A 161 -10.52 -14.33 7.98
C ASP A 161 -10.55 -14.51 9.53
N VAL A 162 -11.72 -14.80 10.11
CA VAL A 162 -11.86 -15.14 11.54
C VAL A 162 -11.15 -16.46 11.87
N LEU A 163 -11.31 -17.49 11.03
CA LEU A 163 -10.60 -18.76 11.18
C LEU A 163 -9.08 -18.57 11.12
N GLU A 164 -8.58 -17.72 10.23
CA GLU A 164 -7.15 -17.39 10.17
C GLU A 164 -6.66 -16.73 11.46
N ILE A 165 -7.40 -15.76 11.99
CA ILE A 165 -7.09 -15.12 13.27
C ILE A 165 -7.02 -16.16 14.38
N ILE A 166 -8.07 -16.98 14.55
CA ILE A 166 -8.12 -17.99 15.60
C ILE A 166 -7.00 -19.02 15.43
N THR A 167 -6.67 -19.39 14.19
CA THR A 167 -5.56 -20.32 13.89
C THR A 167 -4.22 -19.75 14.35
N VAL A 168 -3.94 -18.49 14.07
CA VAL A 168 -2.69 -17.82 14.51
C VAL A 168 -2.63 -17.72 16.03
N PHE A 169 -3.74 -17.35 16.69
CA PHE A 169 -3.79 -17.25 18.14
C PHE A 169 -3.70 -18.62 18.83
N SER A 170 -4.38 -19.64 18.31
CA SER A 170 -4.36 -21.00 18.84
C SER A 170 -2.96 -21.63 18.70
N ALA A 171 -2.27 -21.39 17.58
CA ALA A 171 -0.90 -21.81 17.38
C ALA A 171 0.08 -21.13 18.35
N ARG A 172 -0.15 -19.85 18.71
CA ARG A 172 0.66 -19.13 19.71
C ARG A 172 0.36 -19.58 21.13
N LEU A 173 -0.91 -19.85 21.47
CA LEU A 173 -1.35 -20.23 22.81
C LEU A 173 -0.98 -21.68 23.15
N TYR A 174 -1.25 -22.61 22.24
CA TYR A 174 -1.10 -24.04 22.50
C TYR A 174 0.15 -24.64 21.84
N GLY A 175 0.79 -23.91 20.93
CA GLY A 175 1.85 -24.43 20.07
C GLY A 175 1.27 -25.05 18.79
N SER A 176 1.91 -24.75 17.65
CA SER A 176 1.43 -25.11 16.31
C SER A 176 1.20 -26.60 16.10
N ARG A 177 1.94 -27.46 16.81
CA ARG A 177 1.84 -28.94 16.74
C ARG A 177 1.03 -29.57 17.87
N SER A 178 0.42 -28.79 18.76
CA SER A 178 -0.32 -29.39 19.88
C SER A 178 -1.62 -30.04 19.43
N HIS A 179 -1.99 -31.11 20.12
CA HIS A 179 -3.26 -31.80 19.90
C HIS A 179 -4.46 -30.89 20.16
N LYS A 180 -4.35 -29.98 21.14
CA LYS A 180 -5.37 -28.97 21.45
C LYS A 180 -5.59 -28.00 20.30
N ASN A 181 -4.51 -27.52 19.67
CA ASN A 181 -4.61 -26.64 18.49
C ASN A 181 -5.33 -27.33 17.33
N LYS A 182 -4.97 -28.59 17.05
CA LYS A 182 -5.58 -29.37 15.97
C LYS A 182 -7.08 -29.59 16.20
N GLN A 183 -7.47 -29.99 17.42
CA GLN A 183 -8.88 -30.16 17.78
C GLN A 183 -9.69 -28.87 17.64
N LEU A 184 -9.13 -27.73 18.06
CA LEU A 184 -9.82 -26.44 17.98
C LEU A 184 -10.06 -26.01 16.52
N ILE A 185 -9.04 -26.14 15.66
CA ILE A 185 -9.16 -25.82 14.23
C ILE A 185 -10.15 -26.76 13.54
N ASP A 186 -10.06 -28.08 13.77
CA ASP A 186 -10.98 -29.05 13.17
C ASP A 186 -12.44 -28.80 13.60
N SER A 187 -12.66 -28.38 14.86
CA SER A 187 -14.00 -28.06 15.38
C SER A 187 -14.58 -26.81 14.72
N LEU A 188 -13.74 -25.79 14.52
CA LEU A 188 -14.15 -24.54 13.90
C LEU A 188 -14.42 -24.70 12.40
N GLN A 189 -13.61 -25.49 11.69
CA GLN A 189 -13.85 -25.80 10.27
C GLN A 189 -15.20 -26.49 10.07
N LYS A 190 -15.51 -27.50 10.90
CA LYS A 190 -16.82 -28.17 10.86
C LYS A 190 -17.98 -27.23 11.14
N ALA A 191 -17.83 -26.30 12.09
CA ALA A 191 -18.87 -25.33 12.40
C ALA A 191 -19.15 -24.38 11.23
N VAL A 192 -18.11 -23.99 10.48
CA VAL A 192 -18.24 -23.17 9.27
C VAL A 192 -18.91 -23.97 8.15
N GLU A 193 -18.47 -25.22 7.89
CA GLU A 193 -19.11 -26.10 6.89
C GLU A 193 -20.60 -26.34 7.18
N MET A 194 -20.98 -26.52 8.45
CA MET A 194 -22.38 -26.67 8.86
C MET A 194 -23.22 -25.40 8.70
N ALA A 195 -22.60 -24.22 8.74
CA ALA A 195 -23.29 -22.93 8.55
C ALA A 195 -23.55 -22.62 7.06
N HIS A 196 -22.86 -23.32 6.16
CA HIS A 196 -23.00 -23.18 4.70
C HIS A 196 -23.90 -24.25 4.05
N ALA A 197 -24.47 -25.17 4.84
CA ALA A 197 -25.38 -26.23 4.41
C ALA A 197 -26.85 -25.89 4.71
#